data_AF-A0A349MDJ4-F1
#
_entry.id   AF-A0A349MDJ4-F1
#
_cell.length_a   1.000
_cell.length_b   1.000
_cell.length_c   1.000
_cell.angle_alpha   90.00
_cell.angle_beta   90.00
_cell.angle_gamma   90.00
#
_symmetry.space_group_name_H-M   'P 1'
#
loop_
_entity.id
_entity.type
_entity.pdbx_description
1 polymer ?
#
loop_
_entity_poly.entity_id
_entity_poly.type
_entity_poly.pdbx_seq_one_letter_code
_entity_poly.pdbx_strand_id
1 'polypeptide(L)'
;MGLARKAILYTLLIHLVVLGAMFFIPVSDEIPASETFAEVAMSDQNEAFNPPAQSFENQLRESVAAKVANLRANAQSQASSEEKSSSDGGANEAEIAAQVEAELQALEEAEFERRAAVEKEFDTAGEAEVIRQNVGDTFEKWDAQYDGLVTVKYSLDGRSGRDLDVPGYTCVGGAQVGVHILVDATGRVVEAKLAGEDPESCFGQAALRSALRARFSADASAPRRQSGMLTYIFVAQ
;
A
#
# COMPACT_ATOMS: atom_id res chain seq x y z
N MET A 1 -1.17 57.62 -62.48
CA MET A 1 -0.12 57.22 -61.51
C MET A 1 -0.43 57.54 -60.03
N GLY A 2 -1.49 58.29 -59.69
CA GLY A 2 -1.77 58.68 -58.30
C GLY A 2 -2.45 57.62 -57.42
N LEU A 3 -3.29 56.77 -57.99
CA LEU A 3 -4.09 55.78 -57.24
C LEU A 3 -3.23 54.63 -56.69
N ALA A 4 -2.31 54.08 -57.49
CA ALA A 4 -1.40 53.02 -57.06
C ALA A 4 -0.43 53.50 -55.96
N ARG A 5 0.08 54.74 -56.06
CA ARG A 5 0.94 55.32 -55.02
C ARG A 5 0.17 55.55 -53.71
N LYS A 6 -1.08 56.01 -53.77
CA LYS A 6 -1.95 56.14 -52.59
C LYS A 6 -2.26 54.80 -51.95
N ALA A 7 -2.53 53.76 -52.74
CA ALA A 7 -2.76 52.41 -52.24
C ALA A 7 -1.54 51.86 -51.49
N ILE A 8 -0.33 52.01 -52.03
CA ILE A 8 0.93 51.60 -51.37
C ILE A 8 1.17 52.38 -50.08
N LEU A 9 0.86 53.69 -50.06
CA LEU A 9 0.98 54.50 -48.85
C LEU A 9 0.00 54.06 -47.76
N TYR A 10 -1.24 53.71 -48.11
CA TYR A 10 -2.22 53.21 -47.15
C TYR A 10 -1.83 51.83 -46.59
N THR A 11 -1.36 50.92 -47.43
CA THR A 11 -0.91 49.60 -46.94
C THR A 11 0.28 49.74 -46.00
N LEU A 12 1.26 50.59 -46.33
CA LEU A 12 2.42 50.83 -45.48
C LEU A 12 2.01 51.45 -44.13
N LEU A 13 1.07 52.41 -44.14
CA LEU A 13 0.57 53.04 -42.92
C LEU A 13 -0.16 52.04 -42.02
N ILE A 14 -1.00 51.15 -42.59
CA ILE A 14 -1.67 50.08 -41.85
C ILE A 14 -0.65 49.12 -41.23
N HIS A 15 0.37 48.69 -41.97
CA HIS A 15 1.40 47.80 -41.43
C HIS A 15 2.18 48.45 -40.28
N LEU A 16 2.48 49.75 -40.39
CA LEU A 16 3.17 50.50 -39.33
C LEU A 16 2.32 50.57 -38.05
N VAL A 17 1.01 50.77 -38.19
CA VAL A 17 0.06 50.74 -37.06
C VAL A 17 -0.03 49.35 -36.43
N VAL A 18 -0.10 48.28 -37.24
CA VAL A 18 -0.18 46.90 -36.74
C VAL A 18 1.11 46.50 -36.00
N LEU A 19 2.27 46.82 -36.56
CA LEU A 19 3.57 46.56 -35.93
C LEU A 19 3.75 47.38 -34.65
N GLY A 20 3.31 48.64 -34.66
CA GLY A 20 3.27 49.48 -33.47
C GLY A 20 2.38 48.87 -32.37
N ALA A 21 1.18 48.42 -32.73
CA ALA A 21 0.26 47.76 -31.80
C ALA A 21 0.87 46.49 -31.18
N MET A 22 1.55 45.65 -31.98
CA MET A 22 2.28 44.48 -31.44
C MET A 22 3.35 44.85 -30.41
N PHE A 23 3.97 46.03 -30.52
CA PHE A 23 4.98 46.49 -29.57
C PHE A 23 4.38 46.95 -28.22
N PHE A 24 3.13 47.42 -28.23
CA PHE A 24 2.43 47.88 -27.03
C PHE A 24 1.57 46.79 -26.37
N ILE A 25 1.38 45.64 -27.02
CA ILE A 25 0.73 44.47 -26.41
C ILE A 25 1.81 43.71 -25.64
N PRO A 26 1.80 43.71 -24.30
CA PRO A 26 2.71 42.87 -23.54
C PRO A 26 2.36 41.41 -23.85
N VAL A 27 3.29 40.69 -24.49
CA VAL A 27 3.22 39.22 -24.54
C VAL A 27 3.36 38.77 -23.11
N SER A 28 2.25 38.32 -22.52
CA SER A 28 2.26 37.74 -21.19
C SER A 28 2.96 36.39 -21.32
N ASP A 29 4.22 36.34 -20.93
CA ASP A 29 4.99 35.10 -20.74
C ASP A 29 4.53 34.43 -19.43
N GLU A 30 3.21 34.32 -19.25
CA GLU A 30 2.63 33.50 -18.19
C GLU A 30 2.83 32.05 -18.61
N ILE A 31 4.00 31.54 -18.23
CA ILE A 31 4.23 30.10 -18.10
C ILE A 31 3.08 29.60 -17.21
N PRO A 32 2.23 28.66 -17.67
CA PRO A 32 1.18 28.10 -16.84
C PRO A 32 1.82 27.60 -15.55
N ALA A 33 1.19 27.87 -14.41
CA ALA A 33 1.69 27.58 -13.06
C ALA A 33 1.92 26.07 -12.76
N SER A 34 1.97 25.22 -13.78
CA SER A 34 2.28 23.79 -13.68
C SER A 34 3.77 23.47 -13.78
N GLU A 35 4.66 24.41 -14.14
CA GLU A 35 6.10 24.13 -14.26
C GLU A 35 7.00 25.09 -13.47
N THR A 36 6.55 25.50 -12.28
CA THR A 36 7.48 26.07 -11.29
C THR A 36 8.16 24.93 -10.55
N PHE A 37 9.34 24.54 -11.04
CA PHE A 37 10.25 23.70 -10.25
C PHE A 37 10.68 24.50 -9.04
N ALA A 38 10.12 24.18 -7.87
CA ALA A 38 10.65 24.65 -6.61
C ALA A 38 12.06 24.06 -6.46
N GLU A 39 13.08 24.91 -6.46
CA GLU A 39 14.39 24.51 -5.99
C GLU A 39 14.25 24.08 -4.53
N VAL A 40 14.45 22.79 -4.27
CA VAL A 40 14.47 22.26 -2.91
C VAL A 40 15.80 22.68 -2.31
N ALA A 41 15.83 23.87 -1.70
CA ALA A 41 16.85 24.18 -0.72
C ALA A 41 16.69 23.20 0.44
N MET A 42 17.57 22.21 0.53
CA MET A 42 17.63 21.33 1.69
C MET A 42 17.91 22.21 2.91
N SER A 43 16.88 22.43 3.72
CA SER A 43 17.06 23.05 5.03
C SER A 43 17.96 22.12 5.83
N ASP A 44 19.13 22.63 6.19
CA ASP A 44 20.11 21.99 7.06
C ASP A 44 19.41 21.64 8.38
N GLN A 45 19.14 20.35 8.60
CA GLN A 45 18.48 19.83 9.81
C GLN A 45 19.42 19.82 11.03
N ASN A 46 20.29 20.83 11.15
CA ASN A 46 21.20 20.99 12.28
C ASN A 46 20.67 21.93 13.37
N GLU A 47 19.38 22.27 13.38
CA GLU A 47 18.75 22.83 14.57
C GLU A 47 18.21 21.71 15.48
N ALA A 48 19.15 21.16 16.25
CA ALA A 48 19.01 20.72 17.64
C ALA A 48 17.65 20.16 18.08
N PHE A 49 17.27 18.98 17.57
CA PHE A 49 16.50 18.06 18.40
C PHE A 49 17.50 17.35 19.33
N ASN A 50 17.56 17.76 20.60
CA ASN A 50 18.32 17.04 21.63
C ASN A 50 17.33 16.19 22.45
N PRO A 51 16.88 15.03 21.95
CA PRO A 51 16.12 14.11 22.78
C PRO A 51 17.06 13.50 23.82
N PRO A 52 16.62 13.22 25.06
CA PRO A 52 17.46 12.60 26.08
C PRO A 52 17.75 11.14 25.71
N ALA A 53 18.70 10.91 24.81
CA ALA A 53 19.14 9.58 24.37
C ALA A 53 19.62 8.72 25.54
N GLN A 54 20.04 9.33 26.64
CA GLN A 54 20.57 8.62 27.80
C GLN A 54 19.52 7.88 28.63
N SER A 55 18.24 8.27 28.62
CA SER A 55 17.23 7.62 29.48
C SER A 55 16.78 6.27 28.92
N PHE A 56 16.61 6.18 27.59
CA PHE A 56 16.15 4.94 26.94
C PHE A 56 17.24 3.86 26.93
N GLU A 57 18.49 4.23 26.64
CA GLU A 57 19.61 3.26 26.66
C GLU A 57 19.85 2.68 28.05
N ASN A 58 19.73 3.49 29.10
CA ASN A 58 19.87 3.03 30.48
C ASN A 58 18.72 2.09 30.88
N GLN A 59 17.47 2.41 30.50
CA GLN A 59 16.31 1.57 30.78
C GLN A 59 16.36 0.24 30.01
N LEU A 60 16.87 0.26 28.77
CA LEU A 60 17.08 -0.94 27.98
C LEU A 60 18.17 -1.82 28.58
N ARG A 61 19.31 -1.24 29.00
CA ARG A 61 20.40 -1.97 29.66
C ARG A 61 19.96 -2.67 30.94
N GLU A 62 19.14 -2.01 31.77
CA GLU A 62 18.60 -2.60 33.00
C GLU A 62 17.65 -3.76 32.70
N SER A 63 16.77 -3.60 31.71
CA SER A 63 15.85 -4.67 31.27
C SER A 63 16.59 -5.90 30.72
N VAL A 64 17.67 -5.68 29.98
CA VAL A 64 18.50 -6.76 29.40
C VAL A 64 19.29 -7.45 30.50
N ALA A 65 19.88 -6.72 31.44
CA ALA A 65 20.61 -7.29 32.57
C ALA A 65 19.70 -8.17 33.45
N ALA A 66 18.48 -7.72 33.73
CA ALA A 66 17.48 -8.50 34.48
C ALA A 66 17.07 -9.79 33.73
N LYS A 67 16.91 -9.72 32.41
CA LYS A 67 16.56 -10.89 31.59
C LYS A 67 17.71 -11.92 31.56
N VAL A 68 18.94 -11.46 31.45
CA VAL A 68 20.14 -12.32 31.46
C VAL A 68 20.36 -12.98 32.83
N ALA A 69 20.09 -12.27 33.93
CA ALA A 69 20.18 -12.85 35.28
C ALA A 69 19.16 -13.97 35.51
N ASN A 70 17.91 -13.77 35.06
CA ASN A 70 16.86 -14.79 35.14
C ASN A 70 17.16 -16.02 34.27
N LEU A 71 17.74 -15.83 33.09
CA LEU A 71 18.15 -16.96 32.22
C LEU A 71 19.26 -17.80 32.86
N ARG A 72 20.23 -17.18 33.53
CA ARG A 72 21.28 -17.92 34.26
C ARG A 72 20.72 -18.66 35.47
N ALA A 73 19.80 -18.05 36.23
CA ALA A 73 19.14 -18.70 37.34
C ALA A 73 18.31 -19.91 36.88
N ASN A 74 17.59 -19.78 35.77
CA ASN A 74 16.81 -20.89 35.19
C ASN A 74 17.70 -22.01 34.65
N ALA A 75 18.77 -21.69 33.91
CA ALA A 75 19.72 -22.69 33.41
C ALA A 75 20.41 -23.45 34.55
N GLN A 76 20.74 -22.77 35.65
CA GLN A 76 21.34 -23.40 36.81
C GLN A 76 20.34 -24.21 37.64
N SER A 77 19.07 -23.81 37.64
CA SER A 77 17.99 -24.62 38.23
C SER A 77 17.74 -25.91 37.43
N GLN A 78 17.75 -25.84 36.09
CA GLN A 78 17.59 -26.99 35.19
C GLN A 78 18.78 -27.96 35.27
N ALA A 79 20.01 -27.45 35.26
CA ALA A 79 21.21 -28.29 35.45
C ALA A 79 21.20 -29.02 36.80
N SER A 80 20.72 -28.36 37.87
CA SER A 80 20.63 -28.97 39.20
C SER A 80 19.52 -30.02 39.36
N SER A 81 18.51 -30.01 38.47
CA SER A 81 17.47 -31.04 38.39
C SER A 81 17.84 -32.21 37.50
N GLU A 82 18.64 -31.99 36.46
CA GLU A 82 19.08 -33.03 35.52
C GLU A 82 20.20 -33.91 36.09
N GLU A 83 21.10 -33.36 36.92
CA GLU A 83 22.19 -34.13 37.56
C GLU A 83 21.71 -35.06 38.69
N LYS A 84 20.47 -34.93 39.18
CA LYS A 84 19.93 -35.76 40.28
C LYS A 84 19.05 -36.93 39.83
N SER A 85 18.85 -37.12 38.52
CA SER A 85 18.01 -38.21 37.99
C SER A 85 18.79 -39.37 37.37
N SER A 86 20.13 -39.36 37.40
CA SER A 86 20.96 -40.39 36.76
C SER A 86 21.58 -41.42 37.71
N SER A 87 21.04 -41.57 38.92
CA SER A 87 21.46 -42.62 39.86
C SER A 87 20.38 -43.66 40.12
N ASP A 88 19.90 -44.35 39.10
CA ASP A 88 19.55 -45.77 39.25
C ASP A 88 19.44 -46.48 37.89
N GLY A 89 20.07 -47.65 37.77
CA GLY A 89 19.82 -48.68 36.76
C GLY A 89 19.93 -48.30 35.28
N GLY A 90 21.05 -48.65 34.63
CA GLY A 90 21.18 -48.56 33.17
C GLY A 90 20.11 -49.36 32.43
N ALA A 91 19.10 -48.65 31.91
CA ALA A 91 18.18 -49.18 30.91
C ALA A 91 18.95 -49.34 29.59
N ASN A 92 18.83 -50.50 28.95
CA ASN A 92 19.48 -50.75 27.67
C ASN A 92 18.93 -49.79 26.61
N GLU A 93 19.77 -49.30 25.70
CA GLU A 93 19.41 -48.38 24.60
C GLU A 93 18.13 -48.81 23.84
N ALA A 94 17.94 -50.13 23.69
CA ALA A 94 16.77 -50.72 23.03
C ALA A 94 15.45 -50.54 23.81
N GLU A 95 15.51 -50.49 25.14
CA GLU A 95 14.34 -50.28 26.00
C GLU A 95 13.92 -48.80 26.00
N ILE A 96 14.91 -47.90 25.98
CA ILE A 96 14.68 -46.45 25.83
C ILE A 96 14.08 -46.16 24.44
N ALA A 97 14.62 -46.75 23.38
CA ALA A 97 14.09 -46.59 22.04
C ALA A 97 12.64 -47.09 21.92
N ALA A 98 12.33 -48.26 22.50
CA ALA A 98 10.96 -48.80 22.53
C ALA A 98 10.00 -47.91 23.33
N GLN A 99 10.46 -47.31 24.42
CA GLN A 99 9.65 -46.43 25.26
C GLN A 99 9.37 -45.09 24.56
N VAL A 100 10.36 -44.51 23.88
CA VAL A 100 10.20 -43.27 23.10
C VAL A 100 9.26 -43.49 21.91
N GLU A 101 9.36 -44.64 21.21
CA GLU A 101 8.47 -44.95 20.10
C GLU A 101 7.01 -45.14 20.54
N ALA A 102 6.79 -45.79 21.68
CA ALA A 102 5.45 -45.91 22.28
C ALA A 102 4.88 -44.55 22.71
N GLU A 103 5.72 -43.65 23.24
CA GLU A 103 5.30 -42.31 23.65
C GLU A 103 4.98 -41.41 22.44
N LEU A 104 5.76 -41.52 21.36
CA LEU A 104 5.50 -40.82 20.09
C LEU A 104 4.17 -41.25 19.48
N GLN A 105 3.87 -42.55 19.43
CA GLN A 105 2.60 -43.07 18.92
C GLN A 105 1.40 -42.57 19.75
N ALA A 106 1.53 -42.57 21.08
CA ALA A 106 0.48 -42.05 21.96
C ALA A 106 0.23 -40.55 21.75
N LEU A 107 1.28 -39.76 21.49
CA LEU A 107 1.16 -38.33 21.19
C LEU A 107 0.53 -38.08 19.81
N GLU A 108 0.87 -38.88 18.80
CA GLU A 108 0.28 -38.81 17.47
C GLU A 108 -1.22 -39.08 17.51
N GLU A 109 -1.66 -40.13 18.22
CA GLU A 109 -3.08 -40.47 18.38
C GLU A 109 -3.84 -39.35 19.11
N ALA A 110 -3.26 -38.78 20.17
CA ALA A 110 -3.86 -37.68 20.92
C ALA A 110 -3.96 -36.36 20.13
N GLU A 111 -2.97 -36.05 19.28
CA GLU A 111 -3.05 -34.94 18.31
C GLU A 111 -4.14 -35.19 17.27
N PHE A 112 -4.23 -36.41 16.74
CA PHE A 112 -5.23 -36.77 15.73
C PHE A 112 -6.65 -36.67 16.28
N GLU A 113 -6.89 -37.17 17.49
CA GLU A 113 -8.19 -37.09 18.15
C GLU A 113 -8.58 -35.65 18.49
N ARG A 114 -7.63 -34.84 18.99
CA ARG A 114 -7.85 -33.40 19.20
C ARG A 114 -8.18 -32.67 17.90
N ARG A 115 -7.48 -32.95 16.81
CA ARG A 115 -7.76 -32.34 15.49
C ARG A 115 -9.12 -32.77 14.96
N ALA A 116 -9.47 -34.05 15.07
CA ALA A 116 -10.78 -34.57 14.70
C ALA A 116 -11.92 -33.97 15.54
N ALA A 117 -11.66 -33.65 16.82
CA ALA A 117 -12.61 -32.94 17.68
C ALA A 117 -12.76 -31.46 17.30
N VAL A 118 -11.69 -30.81 16.84
CA VAL A 118 -11.71 -29.40 16.38
C VAL A 118 -12.34 -29.26 15.00
N GLU A 119 -12.24 -30.28 14.14
CA GLU A 119 -12.79 -30.25 12.77
C GLU A 119 -14.30 -30.50 12.70
N LYS A 120 -14.98 -30.66 13.84
CA LYS A 120 -16.40 -31.03 13.90
C LYS A 120 -17.32 -29.85 14.23
N GLU A 121 -17.40 -28.90 13.30
CA GLU A 121 -18.63 -28.14 12.96
C GLU A 121 -18.37 -27.19 11.77
N PHE A 122 -18.23 -27.77 10.57
CA PHE A 122 -18.68 -27.08 9.36
C PHE A 122 -20.06 -27.65 9.03
N ASP A 123 -21.11 -26.90 9.35
CA ASP A 123 -22.48 -27.21 8.95
C ASP A 123 -22.62 -26.99 7.43
N THR A 124 -22.26 -27.99 6.64
CA THR A 124 -22.60 -28.04 5.21
C THR A 124 -23.94 -28.74 5.02
N ALA A 125 -24.99 -28.28 5.70
CA ALA A 125 -26.39 -28.59 5.36
C ALA A 125 -26.84 -27.77 4.14
N GLY A 126 -26.19 -28.04 3.01
CA GLY A 126 -26.49 -27.41 1.73
C GLY A 126 -25.92 -28.24 0.60
N GLU A 127 -26.50 -29.42 0.37
CA GLU A 127 -26.29 -30.19 -0.86
C GLU A 127 -26.89 -29.41 -2.04
N ALA A 128 -26.20 -28.35 -2.46
CA ALA A 128 -26.37 -27.82 -3.81
C ALA A 128 -25.54 -28.72 -4.73
N GLU A 129 -26.21 -29.33 -5.70
CA GLU A 129 -25.61 -30.06 -6.81
C GLU A 129 -24.39 -29.29 -7.35
N VAL A 130 -23.19 -29.80 -7.06
CA VAL A 130 -21.94 -29.19 -7.51
C VAL A 130 -21.81 -29.49 -8.99
N ILE A 131 -22.42 -28.63 -9.81
CA ILE A 131 -22.00 -28.47 -11.19
C ILE A 131 -20.55 -27.99 -11.10
N ARG A 132 -19.61 -28.89 -11.41
CA ARG A 132 -18.20 -28.54 -11.55
C ARG A 132 -18.11 -27.50 -12.68
N GLN A 133 -18.12 -26.22 -12.33
CA GLN A 133 -17.69 -25.20 -13.26
C GLN A 133 -16.27 -25.55 -13.66
N ASN A 134 -16.04 -25.66 -14.96
CA ASN A 134 -14.71 -25.82 -15.51
C ASN A 134 -13.90 -24.57 -15.16
N VAL A 135 -13.04 -24.67 -14.15
CA VAL A 135 -12.15 -23.60 -13.66
C VAL A 135 -10.91 -23.46 -14.58
N GLY A 136 -10.93 -24.08 -15.77
CA GLY A 136 -9.82 -24.08 -16.72
C GLY A 136 -9.46 -22.69 -17.27
N ASP A 137 -10.44 -21.82 -17.47
CA ASP A 137 -10.21 -20.51 -18.13
C ASP A 137 -9.75 -19.41 -17.15
N THR A 138 -9.80 -19.66 -15.84
CA THR A 138 -9.46 -18.66 -14.81
C THR A 138 -7.99 -18.66 -14.40
N PHE A 139 -7.24 -19.74 -14.67
CA PHE A 139 -5.82 -19.82 -14.32
C PHE A 139 -4.90 -19.17 -15.37
N GLU A 140 -5.24 -19.21 -16.67
CA GLU A 140 -4.42 -18.58 -17.71
C GLU A 140 -4.33 -17.05 -17.57
N LYS A 141 -5.29 -16.41 -16.89
CA LYS A 141 -5.26 -14.98 -16.57
C LYS A 141 -4.44 -14.62 -15.33
N TRP A 142 -4.11 -15.60 -14.47
CA TRP A 142 -3.31 -15.35 -13.28
C TRP A 142 -1.85 -15.07 -13.63
N ASP A 143 -1.34 -15.73 -14.67
CA ASP A 143 0.04 -15.58 -15.14
C ASP A 143 0.26 -14.32 -16.02
N ALA A 144 -0.81 -13.57 -16.33
CA ALA A 144 -0.72 -12.29 -17.04
C ALA A 144 -0.41 -11.11 -16.10
N GLN A 145 0.35 -11.35 -15.04
CA GLN A 145 0.87 -10.30 -14.18
C GLN A 145 2.04 -9.63 -14.92
N TYR A 146 1.86 -8.39 -15.34
CA TYR A 146 2.94 -7.64 -15.95
C TYR A 146 3.83 -7.05 -14.84
N ASP A 147 5.14 -7.00 -15.09
CA ASP A 147 6.07 -6.33 -14.17
C ASP A 147 5.93 -4.82 -14.30
N GLY A 148 5.43 -4.16 -13.25
CA GLY A 148 5.23 -2.71 -13.22
C GLY A 148 5.02 -2.21 -11.80
N LEU A 149 5.54 -1.02 -11.49
CA LEU A 149 5.33 -0.39 -10.19
C LEU A 149 4.09 0.49 -10.25
N VAL A 150 3.18 0.32 -9.29
CA VAL A 150 1.99 1.17 -9.15
C VAL A 150 2.07 1.92 -7.82
N THR A 151 1.91 3.23 -7.87
CA THR A 151 1.87 4.09 -6.66
C THR A 151 0.53 4.81 -6.59
N VAL A 152 0.01 4.98 -5.38
CA VAL A 152 -1.22 5.74 -5.11
C VAL A 152 -0.91 6.98 -4.27
N LYS A 153 -1.48 8.11 -4.68
CA LYS A 153 -1.51 9.37 -3.92
C LYS A 153 -2.96 9.77 -3.70
N TYR A 154 -3.22 10.55 -2.66
CA TYR A 154 -4.57 11.05 -2.37
C TYR A 154 -4.54 12.51 -1.94
N SER A 155 -5.67 13.18 -2.14
CA SER A 155 -6.00 14.49 -1.60
C SER A 155 -7.40 14.40 -1.00
N LEU A 156 -7.47 14.51 0.33
CA LEU A 156 -8.71 14.49 1.10
C LEU A 156 -8.50 15.29 2.38
N ASP A 157 -9.33 16.31 2.60
CA ASP A 157 -9.15 17.24 3.70
C ASP A 157 -9.38 16.58 5.07
N GLY A 158 -8.45 16.81 6.01
CA GLY A 158 -8.61 16.42 7.42
C GLY A 158 -8.67 14.92 7.70
N ARG A 159 -8.41 14.06 6.70
CA ARG A 159 -8.44 12.60 6.83
C ARG A 159 -7.18 11.98 6.26
N SER A 160 -6.68 10.93 6.90
CA SER A 160 -5.55 10.16 6.41
C SER A 160 -6.01 8.92 5.65
N GLY A 161 -5.25 8.53 4.63
CA GLY A 161 -5.40 7.23 3.97
C GLY A 161 -4.94 6.12 4.92
N ARG A 162 -5.85 5.22 5.30
CA ARG A 162 -5.53 4.07 6.17
C ARG A 162 -5.08 2.87 5.35
N ASP A 163 -5.87 2.54 4.34
CA ASP A 163 -5.64 1.38 3.49
C ASP A 163 -6.00 1.78 2.06
N LEU A 164 -4.99 2.17 1.29
CA LEU A 164 -5.15 2.59 -0.08
C LEU A 164 -4.82 1.40 -0.97
N ASP A 165 -5.88 0.77 -1.51
CA ASP A 165 -5.73 -0.36 -2.42
C ASP A 165 -4.92 0.06 -3.65
N VAL A 166 -3.85 -0.68 -3.94
CA VAL A 166 -2.96 -0.46 -5.07
C VAL A 166 -3.29 -1.49 -6.15
N PRO A 167 -3.71 -1.07 -7.36
CA PRO A 167 -4.02 -2.02 -8.42
C PRO A 167 -2.78 -2.83 -8.80
N GLY A 168 -2.99 -4.13 -9.07
CA GLY A 168 -2.01 -4.93 -9.78
C GLY A 168 -1.77 -4.36 -11.17
N TYR A 169 -0.52 -4.42 -11.64
CA TYR A 169 -0.15 -3.99 -12.98
C TYR A 169 -0.55 -5.07 -13.99
N THR A 170 -1.76 -4.93 -14.56
CA THR A 170 -2.35 -5.89 -15.51
C THR A 170 -2.46 -5.35 -16.94
N CYS A 171 -1.97 -4.12 -17.15
CA CYS A 171 -2.13 -3.37 -18.39
C CYS A 171 -0.76 -3.09 -18.99
N VAL A 172 -0.66 -3.10 -20.32
CA VAL A 172 0.60 -2.81 -21.01
C VAL A 172 0.84 -1.30 -21.06
N GLY A 173 1.98 -0.84 -20.56
CA GLY A 173 2.43 0.55 -20.65
C GLY A 173 2.30 1.36 -19.35
N GLY A 174 2.64 2.65 -19.40
CA GLY A 174 2.51 3.56 -18.25
C GLY A 174 1.34 4.52 -18.40
N ALA A 175 0.71 4.88 -17.28
CA ALA A 175 -0.39 5.84 -17.25
C ALA A 175 -0.47 6.55 -15.89
N GLN A 176 -1.01 7.76 -15.88
CA GLN A 176 -1.36 8.47 -14.65
C GLN A 176 -2.86 8.71 -14.63
N VAL A 177 -3.56 8.03 -13.72
CA VAL A 177 -5.01 8.00 -13.66
C VAL A 177 -5.50 8.76 -12.42
N GLY A 178 -6.23 9.85 -12.65
CA GLY A 178 -6.94 10.57 -11.60
C GLY A 178 -8.34 10.01 -11.37
N VAL A 179 -8.74 9.83 -10.11
CA VAL A 179 -10.07 9.36 -9.72
C VAL A 179 -10.66 10.30 -8.68
N HIS A 180 -11.76 10.95 -9.01
CA HIS A 180 -12.62 11.64 -8.05
C HIS A 180 -13.36 10.63 -7.19
N ILE A 181 -13.31 10.84 -5.87
CA ILE A 181 -13.95 9.95 -4.90
C ILE A 181 -14.91 10.72 -3.99
N LEU A 182 -15.96 10.02 -3.56
CA LEU A 182 -16.81 10.45 -2.44
C LEU A 182 -16.63 9.47 -1.28
N VAL A 183 -16.27 10.00 -0.12
CA VAL A 183 -15.98 9.23 1.10
C VAL A 183 -17.08 9.46 2.13
N ASP A 184 -17.55 8.39 2.76
CA ASP A 184 -18.53 8.47 3.84
C ASP A 184 -17.89 8.79 5.21
N ALA A 185 -18.73 9.04 6.22
CA ALA A 185 -18.27 9.34 7.59
C ALA A 185 -17.39 8.23 8.19
N THR A 186 -17.58 6.97 7.76
CA THR A 186 -16.81 5.80 8.22
C THR A 186 -15.45 5.69 7.55
N GLY A 187 -15.17 6.50 6.52
CA GLY A 187 -13.93 6.47 5.76
C GLY A 187 -13.96 5.51 4.56
N ARG A 188 -15.13 5.04 4.13
CA ARG A 188 -15.26 4.19 2.94
C ARG A 188 -15.57 5.04 1.70
N VAL A 189 -14.98 4.68 0.57
CA VAL A 189 -15.31 5.27 -0.72
C VAL A 189 -16.66 4.72 -1.19
N VAL A 190 -17.64 5.59 -1.37
CA VAL A 190 -19.00 5.23 -1.82
C VAL A 190 -19.23 5.50 -3.30
N GLU A 191 -18.41 6.34 -3.91
CA GLU A 191 -18.48 6.67 -5.33
C GLU A 191 -17.09 6.98 -5.85
N ALA A 192 -16.78 6.53 -7.07
CA ALA A 192 -15.52 6.78 -7.74
C ALA A 192 -15.78 7.10 -9.22
N LYS A 193 -15.13 8.13 -9.75
CA LYS A 193 -15.28 8.62 -11.13
C LYS A 193 -13.93 9.06 -11.67
N LEU A 194 -13.60 8.72 -12.92
CA LEU A 194 -12.33 9.12 -13.53
C LEU A 194 -12.29 10.62 -13.82
N ALA A 195 -11.11 11.21 -13.65
CA ALA A 195 -10.79 12.58 -13.98
C ALA A 195 -10.19 12.63 -15.40
N GLY A 196 -11.04 12.54 -16.42
CA GLY A 196 -10.66 12.81 -17.81
C GLY A 196 -10.10 11.64 -18.63
N GLU A 197 -9.82 10.48 -18.01
CA GLU A 197 -9.51 9.26 -18.76
C GLU A 197 -10.78 8.48 -19.16
N ASP A 198 -10.65 7.66 -20.21
CA ASP A 198 -11.69 6.75 -20.66
C ASP A 198 -11.98 5.67 -19.58
N PRO A 199 -13.22 5.55 -19.07
CA PRO A 199 -13.62 4.52 -18.12
C PRO A 199 -13.47 3.09 -18.63
N GLU A 200 -13.44 2.89 -19.95
CA GLU A 200 -13.24 1.57 -20.55
C GLU A 200 -11.78 1.24 -20.81
N SER A 201 -10.85 2.16 -20.50
CA SER A 201 -9.43 1.88 -20.58
C SER A 201 -9.01 0.88 -19.49
N CYS A 202 -8.02 0.04 -19.79
CA CYS A 202 -7.50 -0.94 -18.85
C CYS A 202 -7.03 -0.28 -17.53
N PHE A 203 -6.27 0.82 -17.64
CA PHE A 203 -5.79 1.59 -16.49
C PHE A 203 -6.95 2.25 -15.72
N GLY A 204 -7.92 2.83 -16.42
CA GLY A 204 -9.12 3.42 -15.83
C GLY A 204 -9.92 2.43 -15.01
N GLN A 205 -10.19 1.23 -15.54
CA GLN A 205 -10.90 0.16 -14.82
C GLN A 205 -10.11 -0.37 -13.62
N ALA A 206 -8.78 -0.49 -13.73
CA ALA A 206 -7.93 -0.91 -12.62
C ALA A 206 -7.92 0.13 -11.48
N ALA A 207 -7.81 1.41 -11.83
CA ALA A 207 -7.85 2.53 -10.90
C ALA A 207 -9.23 2.66 -10.21
N LEU A 208 -10.33 2.56 -10.96
CA LEU A 208 -11.69 2.63 -10.42
C LEU A 208 -11.98 1.51 -9.42
N ARG A 209 -11.63 0.27 -9.77
CA ARG A 209 -11.80 -0.88 -8.87
C ARG A 209 -11.05 -0.69 -7.55
N SER A 210 -9.81 -0.18 -7.65
CA SER A 210 -8.98 0.02 -6.46
C SER A 210 -9.47 1.21 -5.62
N ALA A 211 -9.91 2.29 -6.27
CA ALA A 211 -10.47 3.46 -5.59
C ALA A 211 -11.69 3.11 -4.73
N LEU A 212 -12.57 2.22 -5.19
CA LEU A 212 -13.75 1.76 -4.42
C LEU A 212 -13.36 0.90 -3.20
N ARG A 213 -12.21 0.23 -3.24
CA ARG A 213 -11.69 -0.59 -2.14
C ARG A 213 -10.88 0.21 -1.13
N ALA A 214 -10.40 1.40 -1.48
CA ALA A 214 -9.66 2.27 -0.58
C ALA A 214 -10.44 2.64 0.69
N ARG A 215 -9.70 2.90 1.76
CA ARG A 215 -10.18 3.26 3.10
C ARG A 215 -9.39 4.43 3.67
N PHE A 216 -10.13 5.36 4.25
CA PHE A 216 -9.63 6.53 4.95
C PHE A 216 -9.95 6.45 6.44
N SER A 217 -9.36 7.33 7.23
CA SER A 217 -9.73 7.51 8.63
C SER A 217 -11.22 7.90 8.75
N ALA A 218 -11.91 7.28 9.70
CA ALA A 218 -13.25 7.68 10.09
C ALA A 218 -13.20 9.03 10.83
N ASP A 219 -14.16 9.90 10.54
CA ASP A 219 -14.33 11.19 11.21
C ASP A 219 -15.82 11.51 11.29
N ALA A 220 -16.32 11.61 12.51
CA ALA A 220 -17.72 11.90 12.80
C ALA A 220 -18.09 13.39 12.61
N SER A 221 -17.09 14.27 12.59
CA SER A 221 -17.28 15.71 12.36
C SER A 221 -17.31 16.08 10.87
N ALA A 222 -16.79 15.20 10.02
CA ALA A 222 -16.72 15.43 8.60
C ALA A 222 -18.08 15.22 7.89
N PRO A 223 -18.26 15.83 6.69
CA PRO A 223 -19.51 15.74 5.95
C PRO A 223 -19.92 14.29 5.64
N ARG A 224 -21.23 14.04 5.51
CA ARG A 224 -21.78 12.73 5.14
C ARG A 224 -21.19 12.16 3.85
N ARG A 225 -20.88 13.03 2.89
CA ARG A 225 -20.17 12.72 1.67
C ARG A 225 -19.10 13.79 1.46
N GLN A 226 -17.85 13.40 1.60
CA GLN A 226 -16.71 14.27 1.39
C GLN A 226 -16.07 13.97 0.04
N SER A 227 -15.87 15.00 -0.77
CA SER A 227 -15.18 14.86 -2.06
C SER A 227 -13.66 14.82 -1.85
N GLY A 228 -12.98 13.99 -2.62
CA GLY A 228 -11.52 13.91 -2.66
C GLY A 228 -11.03 13.41 -4.01
N MET A 229 -9.72 13.23 -4.11
CA MET A 229 -9.08 12.72 -5.32
C MET A 229 -8.03 11.66 -4.97
N LEU A 230 -8.02 10.56 -5.72
CA LEU A 230 -6.95 9.59 -5.78
C LEU A 230 -6.20 9.76 -7.09
N THR A 231 -4.89 9.53 -7.06
CA THR A 231 -4.04 9.53 -8.26
C THR A 231 -3.22 8.27 -8.26
N TYR A 232 -3.43 7.45 -9.28
CA TYR A 232 -2.69 6.21 -9.52
C TYR A 232 -1.65 6.46 -10.60
N ILE A 233 -0.40 6.09 -10.32
CA ILE A 233 0.71 6.22 -11.25
C ILE A 233 1.20 4.82 -11.57
N PHE A 234 1.05 4.41 -12.82
CA PHE A 234 1.50 3.14 -13.37
C PHE A 234 2.81 3.38 -14.13
N VAL A 235 3.90 2.79 -13.65
CA VAL A 235 5.23 2.91 -14.25
C VAL A 235 5.60 1.59 -14.90
N ALA A 236 5.75 1.62 -16.23
CA ALA A 236 6.27 0.49 -16.99
C ALA A 236 7.76 0.26 -16.69
N GLN A 237 8.18 -1.00 -16.60
CA GLN A 237 9.58 -1.41 -16.43
C GLN A 237 10.28 -1.62 -17.78
#